data_AF-A0A8X7QLE5-F1
#
_entry.id   AF-A0A8X7QLE5-F1
#
_cell.length_a   1.000
_cell.length_b   1.000
_cell.length_c   1.000
_cell.angle_alpha   90.00
_cell.angle_beta   90.00
_cell.angle_gamma   90.00
#
_symmetry.space_group_name_H-M   'P 1'
#
loop_
_entity.id
_entity.type
_entity.pdbx_description
1 polymer ?
#
loop_
_entity_poly.entity_id
_entity_poly.type
_entity_poly.pdbx_seq_one_letter_code
_entity_poly.pdbx_strand_id
1 'polypeptide(L)'
;MMATTHLRFTLLLLPLAFVVIVSSSPQVRATNVGIESFSSSFATNLATLQSQIGYNFTNLNLLRRAMTHASFSQENNKALSIFDPISSKPLSLFSFSQDIDTSSKALTRLIAEVSNVDSSCALDGNRLGLERVIRVSPKTDASNSAIVCGGFRAIFGAVAIDSGMVDETIKVFWKVHGDRGGRLVSVL
;
A
#
# COMPACT_ATOMS: atom_id res chain seq x y z
N MET A 1 -74.00 20.60 0.87
CA MET A 1 -74.82 19.37 1.06
C MET A 1 -75.18 18.83 -0.31
N MET A 2 -74.44 17.84 -0.82
CA MET A 2 -74.94 16.88 -1.80
C MET A 2 -73.90 15.78 -2.00
N ALA A 3 -74.36 14.54 -1.92
CA ALA A 3 -73.61 13.32 -1.98
C ALA A 3 -73.77 12.65 -3.36
N THR A 4 -72.83 11.72 -3.65
CA THR A 4 -72.99 10.53 -4.52
C THR A 4 -73.19 10.79 -6.03
N THR A 5 -72.64 10.05 -7.00
CA THR A 5 -72.29 8.62 -7.05
C THR A 5 -71.57 8.22 -8.36
N HIS A 6 -70.83 7.09 -8.30
CA HIS A 6 -70.50 6.09 -9.34
C HIS A 6 -69.46 6.39 -10.45
N LEU A 7 -68.27 5.78 -10.31
CA LEU A 7 -67.30 5.56 -11.38
C LEU A 7 -67.34 4.08 -11.80
N ARG A 8 -67.77 3.80 -13.03
CA ARG A 8 -67.76 2.45 -13.62
C ARG A 8 -66.45 2.21 -14.38
N PHE A 9 -65.82 1.07 -14.06
CA PHE A 9 -64.63 0.51 -14.70
C PHE A 9 -64.97 0.02 -16.12
N THR A 10 -64.21 0.46 -17.13
CA THR A 10 -64.16 -0.18 -18.45
C THR A 10 -62.70 -0.38 -18.85
N LEU A 11 -62.28 -1.65 -18.86
CA LEU A 11 -61.02 -2.13 -19.40
C LEU A 11 -61.01 -2.01 -20.93
N LEU A 12 -59.97 -1.40 -21.50
CA LEU A 12 -59.63 -1.53 -22.91
C LEU A 12 -58.19 -2.07 -23.00
N LEU A 13 -58.09 -3.33 -23.43
CA LEU A 13 -56.85 -4.06 -23.70
C LEU A 13 -56.31 -3.66 -25.09
N LEU A 14 -55.06 -3.20 -25.17
CA LEU A 14 -54.29 -3.08 -26.41
C LEU A 14 -53.11 -4.08 -26.36
N PRO A 15 -52.88 -4.90 -27.40
CA PRO A 15 -51.80 -5.87 -27.38
C PRO A 15 -50.45 -5.19 -27.70
N LEU A 16 -49.47 -5.36 -26.80
CA LEU A 16 -48.09 -4.95 -27.01
C LEU A 16 -47.38 -6.00 -27.88
N ALA A 17 -47.00 -5.64 -29.10
CA ALA A 17 -46.15 -6.49 -29.93
C ALA A 17 -44.70 -6.47 -29.40
N PHE A 18 -44.24 -7.57 -28.82
CA PHE A 18 -42.85 -7.78 -28.44
C PHE A 18 -42.03 -8.17 -29.69
N VAL A 19 -41.21 -7.25 -30.19
CA VAL A 19 -40.16 -7.58 -31.17
C VAL A 19 -38.95 -8.09 -30.39
N VAL A 20 -38.67 -9.39 -30.48
CA VAL A 20 -37.47 -10.01 -29.91
C VAL A 20 -36.30 -9.75 -30.87
N ILE A 21 -35.44 -8.80 -30.53
CA ILE A 21 -34.15 -8.62 -31.21
C ILE A 21 -33.16 -9.61 -30.59
N VAL A 22 -32.85 -10.69 -31.30
CA VAL A 22 -31.78 -11.62 -30.94
C VAL A 22 -30.45 -10.97 -31.32
N SER A 23 -29.81 -10.31 -30.36
CA SER A 23 -28.43 -9.82 -30.50
C SER A 23 -27.46 -10.98 -30.26
N SER A 24 -26.98 -11.60 -31.33
CA SER A 24 -25.89 -12.59 -31.27
C SER A 24 -24.55 -11.87 -31.03
N SER A 25 -24.12 -11.78 -29.77
CA SER A 25 -22.76 -11.33 -29.42
C SER A 25 -21.73 -12.41 -29.79
N PRO A 26 -20.64 -12.08 -30.51
CA PRO A 26 -19.57 -13.03 -30.74
C PRO A 26 -18.77 -13.22 -29.44
N GLN A 27 -18.83 -14.42 -28.86
CA GLN A 27 -17.88 -14.82 -27.81
C GLN A 27 -16.49 -14.95 -28.43
N VAL A 28 -15.66 -13.92 -28.22
CA VAL A 28 -14.22 -14.02 -28.42
C VAL A 28 -13.68 -14.93 -27.32
N ARG A 29 -13.35 -16.17 -27.71
CA ARG A 29 -12.69 -17.14 -26.84
C ARG A 29 -11.25 -16.68 -26.61
N ALA A 30 -11.01 -15.99 -25.50
CA ALA A 30 -9.66 -15.73 -25.03
C ALA A 30 -8.99 -17.08 -24.70
N THR A 31 -7.95 -17.41 -25.44
CA THR A 31 -7.03 -18.49 -25.09
C THR A 31 -6.30 -18.09 -23.80
N ASN A 32 -6.60 -18.78 -22.70
CA ASN A 32 -5.84 -18.71 -21.45
C ASN A 32 -4.42 -19.24 -21.67
N VAL A 33 -3.53 -18.37 -22.14
CA VAL A 33 -2.09 -18.62 -22.18
C VAL A 33 -1.45 -17.69 -21.16
N GLY A 34 -1.26 -18.21 -19.94
CA GLY A 34 -0.18 -17.73 -19.04
C GLY A 34 -0.46 -16.64 -18.01
N ILE A 35 -1.70 -16.32 -17.63
CA ILE A 35 -1.96 -15.25 -16.63
C ILE A 35 -1.98 -15.75 -15.17
N GLU A 36 -2.27 -17.02 -14.91
CA GLU A 36 -2.44 -17.49 -13.51
C GLU A 36 -1.13 -17.53 -12.69
N SER A 37 0.01 -17.83 -13.31
CA SER A 37 1.30 -18.05 -12.62
C SER A 37 1.96 -16.77 -12.05
N PHE A 38 1.76 -15.62 -12.70
CA PHE A 38 2.37 -14.36 -12.24
C PHE A 38 1.62 -13.74 -11.05
N SER A 39 0.31 -13.99 -10.94
CA SER A 39 -0.48 -13.50 -9.82
C SER A 39 -0.14 -14.25 -8.52
N SER A 40 0.15 -15.55 -8.63
CA SER A 40 0.47 -16.40 -7.48
C SER A 40 1.84 -16.09 -6.87
N SER A 41 2.85 -15.80 -7.70
CA SER A 41 4.20 -15.46 -7.19
C SER A 41 4.22 -14.08 -6.52
N PHE A 42 3.56 -13.09 -7.11
CA PHE A 42 3.48 -11.75 -6.50
C PHE A 42 2.72 -11.78 -5.17
N ALA A 43 1.57 -12.45 -5.10
CA ALA A 43 0.82 -12.59 -3.84
C ALA A 43 1.65 -13.29 -2.74
N THR A 44 2.40 -14.33 -3.10
CA THR A 44 3.30 -15.04 -2.17
C THR A 44 4.42 -14.14 -1.68
N ASN A 45 5.05 -13.38 -2.60
CA ASN A 45 6.10 -12.42 -2.23
C ASN A 45 5.58 -11.33 -1.29
N LEU A 46 4.36 -10.84 -1.50
CA LEU A 46 3.74 -9.88 -0.58
C LEU A 46 3.46 -10.49 0.80
N ALA A 47 3.00 -11.75 0.87
CA ALA A 47 2.82 -12.45 2.13
C ALA A 47 4.15 -12.63 2.89
N THR A 48 5.21 -13.03 2.19
CA THR A 48 6.57 -13.10 2.74
C THR A 48 7.05 -11.75 3.25
N LEU A 49 6.83 -10.68 2.48
CA LEU A 49 7.21 -9.33 2.87
C LEU A 49 6.49 -8.88 4.15
N GLN A 50 5.18 -9.13 4.27
CA GLN A 50 4.42 -8.86 5.51
C GLN A 50 5.02 -9.59 6.72
N SER A 51 5.41 -10.86 6.54
CA SER A 51 6.06 -11.64 7.59
C SER A 51 7.43 -11.05 7.98
N GLN A 52 8.23 -10.60 7.01
CA GLN A 52 9.56 -10.03 7.25
C GLN A 52 9.48 -8.70 8.01
N ILE A 53 8.57 -7.81 7.59
CA ILE A 53 8.38 -6.51 8.25
C ILE A 53 7.59 -6.65 9.56
N GLY A 54 6.90 -7.78 9.76
CA GLY A 54 6.11 -8.05 10.95
C GLY A 54 4.84 -7.22 11.05
N TYR A 55 4.25 -6.87 9.91
CA TYR A 55 3.02 -6.07 9.82
C TYR A 55 2.04 -6.74 8.86
N ASN A 56 0.81 -6.96 9.31
CA ASN A 56 -0.26 -7.52 8.50
C ASN A 56 -1.19 -6.39 8.04
N PHE A 57 -1.24 -6.13 6.74
CA PHE A 57 -2.06 -5.06 6.18
C PHE A 57 -3.55 -5.42 6.25
N THR A 58 -4.35 -4.50 6.75
CA THR A 58 -5.81 -4.56 6.67
C THR A 58 -6.26 -4.34 5.22
N ASN A 59 -5.62 -3.39 4.53
CA ASN A 59 -5.81 -3.13 3.12
C ASN A 59 -4.56 -3.51 2.30
N LEU A 60 -4.52 -4.75 1.84
CA LEU A 60 -3.41 -5.29 1.04
C LEU A 60 -3.15 -4.50 -0.27
N ASN A 61 -4.12 -3.72 -0.77
CA ASN A 61 -3.90 -2.88 -1.95
C ASN A 61 -2.89 -1.76 -1.68
N LEU A 62 -2.74 -1.30 -0.44
CA LEU A 62 -1.69 -0.34 -0.07
C LEU A 62 -0.30 -0.95 -0.26
N LEU A 63 -0.09 -2.18 0.21
CA LEU A 63 1.18 -2.89 0.02
C LEU A 63 1.44 -3.21 -1.46
N ARG A 64 0.41 -3.66 -2.21
CA ARG A 64 0.51 -3.85 -3.66
C ARG A 64 0.97 -2.57 -4.35
N ARG A 65 0.37 -1.43 -4.00
CA ARG A 65 0.70 -0.12 -4.56
C ARG A 65 2.11 0.32 -4.16
N ALA A 66 2.53 0.08 -2.92
CA ALA A 66 3.90 0.35 -2.45
C ALA A 66 4.95 -0.42 -3.27
N MET A 67 4.65 -1.67 -3.64
CA MET A 67 5.51 -2.54 -4.47
C MET A 67 5.28 -2.35 -5.98
N THR A 68 4.79 -1.19 -6.41
CA THR A 68 4.55 -0.88 -7.82
C THR A 68 5.26 0.40 -8.21
N HIS A 69 6.28 0.30 -9.05
CA HIS A 69 6.98 1.45 -9.58
C HIS A 69 6.16 2.17 -10.66
N ALA A 70 6.40 3.46 -10.86
CA ALA A 70 5.69 4.27 -11.85
C ALA A 70 5.91 3.83 -13.30
N SER A 71 6.96 3.06 -13.58
CA SER A 71 7.14 2.45 -14.90
C SER A 71 6.17 1.30 -15.16
N PHE A 72 5.64 0.64 -14.11
CA PHE A 72 4.70 -0.48 -14.25
C PHE A 72 3.25 -0.04 -14.38
N SER A 73 2.82 0.96 -13.60
CA SER A 73 1.42 1.42 -13.55
C SER A 73 1.29 2.89 -13.16
N GLN A 74 0.17 3.52 -13.52
CA GLN A 74 -0.22 4.84 -13.00
C GLN A 74 -0.61 4.76 -11.51
N GLU A 75 -1.17 3.63 -11.09
CA GLU A 75 -1.36 3.33 -9.68
C GLU A 75 -0.06 2.76 -9.11
N ASN A 76 0.79 3.66 -8.61
CA ASN A 76 2.14 3.35 -8.16
C ASN A 76 2.49 3.97 -6.80
N ASN A 77 3.72 3.71 -6.39
CA ASN A 77 4.27 4.05 -5.10
C ASN A 77 4.76 5.49 -4.94
N LYS A 78 4.72 6.35 -5.97
CA LYS A 78 5.29 7.72 -5.89
C LYS A 78 4.78 8.50 -4.67
N ALA A 79 3.46 8.54 -4.48
CA ALA A 79 2.85 9.26 -3.35
C ALA A 79 3.25 8.66 -2.00
N LEU A 80 3.24 7.32 -1.88
CA LEU A 80 3.60 6.62 -0.65
C LEU A 80 5.10 6.80 -0.32
N SER A 81 5.96 6.82 -1.34
CA SER A 81 7.41 6.95 -1.20
C SER A 81 7.89 8.32 -0.72
N ILE A 82 7.00 9.33 -0.69
CA ILE A 82 7.31 10.64 -0.10
C ILE A 82 7.55 10.48 1.41
N PHE A 83 6.87 9.53 2.05
CA PHE A 83 7.09 9.25 3.46
C PHE A 83 8.55 8.82 3.70
N ASP A 84 9.18 9.41 4.72
CA ASP A 84 10.52 9.07 5.16
C ASP A 84 10.48 8.78 6.66
N PRO A 85 10.58 7.51 7.09
CA PRO A 85 10.50 7.13 8.49
C PRO A 85 11.65 7.71 9.33
N ILE A 86 12.77 8.09 8.72
CA ILE A 86 13.97 8.60 9.42
C ILE A 86 13.93 10.13 9.53
N SER A 87 13.00 10.79 8.83
CA SER A 87 12.90 12.24 8.90
C SER A 87 12.54 12.73 10.31
N SER A 88 12.89 13.98 10.60
CA SER A 88 12.76 14.56 11.94
C SER A 88 11.33 14.55 12.49
N LYS A 89 10.32 14.67 11.62
CA LYS A 89 8.91 14.77 11.99
C LYS A 89 8.32 13.46 12.55
N PRO A 90 8.34 12.33 11.83
CA PRO A 90 7.81 11.08 12.38
C PRO A 90 8.62 10.58 13.58
N LEU A 91 9.95 10.80 13.59
CA LEU A 91 10.78 10.49 14.76
C LEU A 91 10.44 11.37 15.97
N SER A 92 10.19 12.66 15.80
CA SER A 92 9.83 13.54 16.92
C SER A 92 8.48 13.17 17.53
N LEU A 93 7.48 12.88 16.68
CA LEU A 93 6.16 12.44 17.14
C LEU A 93 6.26 11.13 17.94
N PHE A 94 7.04 10.17 17.43
CA PHE A 94 7.30 8.92 18.14
C PHE A 94 8.06 9.13 19.46
N SER A 95 9.06 10.02 19.51
CA SER A 95 9.75 10.32 20.77
C SER A 95 8.82 10.96 21.79
N PHE A 96 7.96 11.90 21.40
CA PHE A 96 7.00 12.54 22.30
C PHE A 96 5.92 11.59 22.80
N SER A 97 5.53 10.58 22.01
CA SER A 97 4.58 9.57 22.47
C SER A 97 5.17 8.64 23.54
N GLN A 98 6.50 8.51 23.58
CA GLN A 98 7.23 7.69 24.54
C GLN A 98 7.60 8.49 25.81
N ASP A 99 8.20 9.66 25.63
CA ASP A 99 8.61 10.57 26.71
C ASP A 99 8.49 12.03 26.25
N ILE A 100 7.53 12.75 26.83
CA ILE A 100 7.27 14.16 26.53
C ILE A 100 8.40 15.09 26.99
N ASP A 101 9.23 14.63 27.93
CA ASP A 101 10.38 15.38 28.47
C ASP A 101 11.66 15.16 27.64
N THR A 102 11.57 14.43 26.51
CA THR A 102 12.68 14.23 25.58
C THR A 102 13.28 15.57 25.12
N SER A 103 14.55 15.80 25.46
CA SER A 103 15.24 17.04 25.05
C SER A 103 15.45 17.12 23.54
N SER A 104 15.37 18.34 22.98
CA SER A 104 15.68 18.63 21.57
C SER A 104 17.08 18.13 21.14
N LYS A 105 18.06 18.19 22.06
CA LYS A 105 19.42 17.69 21.84
C LYS A 105 19.44 16.16 21.68
N ALA A 106 18.68 15.43 22.51
CA ALA A 106 18.58 13.98 22.42
C ALA A 106 17.92 13.55 21.11
N LEU A 107 16.82 14.20 20.73
CA LEU A 107 16.12 13.94 19.48
C LEU A 107 17.01 14.22 18.25
N THR A 108 17.73 15.35 18.24
CA THR A 108 18.65 15.68 17.13
C THR A 108 19.78 14.65 17.01
N ARG A 109 20.30 14.17 18.16
CA ARG A 109 21.32 13.11 18.18
C ARG A 109 20.76 11.79 17.65
N LEU A 110 19.54 11.41 18.04
CA LEU A 110 18.86 10.22 17.54
C LEU A 110 18.71 10.31 16.01
N ILE A 111 18.13 11.40 15.49
CA ILE A 111 17.96 11.62 14.04
C ILE A 111 19.31 11.51 13.33
N ALA A 112 20.35 12.17 13.85
CA ALA A 112 21.68 12.07 13.29
C ALA A 112 22.20 10.63 13.31
N GLU A 113 22.02 9.87 14.38
CA GLU A 113 22.44 8.47 14.45
C GLU A 113 21.73 7.60 13.42
N VAL A 114 20.40 7.69 13.30
CA VAL A 114 19.62 6.90 12.32
C VAL A 114 19.94 7.31 10.87
N SER A 115 20.27 8.59 10.65
CA SER A 115 20.57 9.16 9.33
C SER A 115 22.03 8.99 8.90
N ASN A 116 22.96 8.78 9.84
CA ASN A 116 24.42 8.80 9.63
C ASN A 116 25.04 7.40 9.70
N VAL A 117 24.29 6.40 10.18
CA VAL A 117 24.50 5.01 9.75
C VAL A 117 24.17 4.97 8.26
N ASP A 118 24.88 4.18 7.46
CA ASP A 118 24.53 3.89 6.06
C ASP A 118 23.14 3.23 5.92
N SER A 119 22.08 3.93 6.32
CA SER A 119 20.68 3.69 6.07
C SER A 119 20.38 4.15 4.65
N SER A 120 21.14 3.60 3.71
CA SER A 120 20.68 3.55 2.35
C SER A 120 19.41 2.72 2.41
N CYS A 121 18.26 3.38 2.36
CA CYS A 121 16.95 2.77 2.10
C CYS A 121 17.03 1.66 1.02
N ALA A 122 17.98 1.76 0.09
CA ALA A 122 18.28 0.69 -0.87
C ALA A 122 18.99 -0.52 -0.23
N LEU A 123 19.95 -0.34 0.69
CA LEU A 123 20.53 -1.45 1.47
C LEU A 123 19.47 -2.18 2.29
N ASP A 124 18.61 -1.48 3.01
CA ASP A 124 17.55 -2.12 3.79
C ASP A 124 16.50 -2.77 2.90
N GLY A 125 16.14 -2.12 1.78
CA GLY A 125 15.30 -2.73 0.76
C GLY A 125 15.92 -3.99 0.14
N ASN A 126 17.23 -4.01 -0.10
CA ASN A 126 17.94 -5.18 -0.62
C ASN A 126 17.98 -6.32 0.42
N ARG A 127 18.11 -6.01 1.72
CA ARG A 127 18.01 -7.00 2.81
C ARG A 127 16.63 -7.66 2.86
N LEU A 128 15.58 -6.92 2.53
CA LEU A 128 14.22 -7.45 2.37
C LEU A 128 14.00 -8.16 1.01
N GLY A 129 14.96 -8.10 0.09
CA GLY A 129 14.82 -8.67 -1.25
C GLY A 129 13.80 -7.93 -2.13
N LEU A 130 13.61 -6.62 -1.94
CA LEU A 130 12.59 -5.84 -2.64
C LEU A 130 12.76 -5.84 -4.16
N GLU A 131 13.98 -6.04 -4.68
CA GLU A 131 14.25 -6.18 -6.11
C GLU A 131 13.44 -7.31 -6.77
N ARG A 132 13.04 -8.33 -5.99
CA ARG A 132 12.20 -9.45 -6.43
C ARG A 132 10.71 -9.24 -6.22
N VAL A 133 10.31 -8.19 -5.50
CA VAL A 133 8.92 -7.90 -5.14
C VAL A 133 8.38 -6.71 -5.94
N ILE A 134 9.21 -5.69 -6.19
CA ILE A 134 8.80 -4.47 -6.88
C ILE A 134 8.48 -4.79 -8.34
N ARG A 135 7.26 -4.45 -8.74
CA ARG A 135 6.81 -4.53 -10.13
C ARG A 135 7.32 -3.32 -10.91
N VAL A 136 8.00 -3.59 -12.01
CA VAL A 136 8.57 -2.59 -12.93
C VAL A 136 8.25 -2.98 -14.39
N SER A 137 8.31 -2.04 -15.34
CA SER A 137 8.20 -2.40 -16.76
C SER A 137 9.41 -3.20 -17.25
N PRO A 138 9.31 -3.96 -18.36
CA PRO A 138 10.40 -4.81 -18.86
C PRO A 138 11.73 -4.10 -19.16
N LYS A 139 11.72 -2.77 -19.36
CA LYS A 139 12.91 -1.96 -19.64
C LYS A 139 13.51 -1.28 -18.40
N THR A 140 12.92 -1.50 -17.24
CA THR A 140 13.33 -0.89 -15.98
C THR A 140 14.00 -1.95 -15.11
N ASP A 141 15.17 -1.66 -14.56
CA ASP A 141 15.84 -2.55 -13.60
C ASP A 141 15.28 -2.33 -12.18
N ALA A 142 14.61 -3.35 -11.63
CA ALA A 142 14.07 -3.31 -10.26
C ALA A 142 15.17 -3.22 -9.19
N SER A 143 16.40 -3.61 -9.51
CA SER A 143 17.56 -3.59 -8.62
C SER A 143 18.20 -2.20 -8.51
N ASN A 144 17.75 -1.23 -9.31
CA ASN A 144 18.23 0.15 -9.23
C ASN A 144 17.99 0.71 -7.82
N SER A 145 19.03 1.24 -7.18
CA SER A 145 18.97 1.71 -5.80
C SER A 145 17.87 2.74 -5.53
N ALA A 146 17.56 3.63 -6.49
CA ALA A 146 16.49 4.61 -6.33
C ALA A 146 15.10 3.95 -6.34
N ILE A 147 14.92 2.88 -7.11
CA ILE A 147 13.67 2.12 -7.16
C ILE A 147 13.49 1.31 -5.89
N VAL A 148 14.54 0.60 -5.45
CA VAL A 148 14.53 -0.16 -4.18
C VAL A 148 14.25 0.78 -3.01
N CYS A 149 14.95 1.91 -2.93
CA CYS A 149 14.71 2.93 -1.90
C CYS A 149 13.28 3.48 -1.93
N GLY A 150 12.74 3.77 -3.13
CA GLY A 150 11.36 4.24 -3.29
C GLY A 150 10.34 3.21 -2.81
N GLY A 151 10.56 1.93 -3.13
CA GLY A 151 9.76 0.82 -2.63
C GLY A 151 9.84 0.68 -1.11
N PHE A 152 11.05 0.74 -0.55
CA PHE A 152 11.29 0.68 0.90
C PHE A 152 10.54 1.78 1.65
N ARG A 153 10.69 3.04 1.24
CA ARG A 153 9.96 4.19 1.81
C ARG A 153 8.44 4.04 1.67
N ALA A 154 7.99 3.54 0.52
CA ALA A 154 6.56 3.35 0.26
C ALA A 154 5.92 2.28 1.16
N ILE A 155 6.66 1.28 1.67
CA ILE A 155 6.15 0.33 2.67
C ILE A 155 5.69 1.11 3.91
N PHE A 156 6.55 1.98 4.44
CA PHE A 156 6.24 2.75 5.65
C PHE A 156 5.14 3.79 5.40
N GLY A 157 5.12 4.41 4.22
CA GLY A 157 3.99 5.24 3.80
C GLY A 157 2.67 4.45 3.75
N ALA A 158 2.71 3.19 3.30
CA ALA A 158 1.54 2.31 3.29
C ALA A 158 1.12 1.91 4.72
N VAL A 159 2.05 1.57 5.61
CA VAL A 159 1.77 1.25 7.02
C VAL A 159 1.15 2.44 7.75
N ALA A 160 1.65 3.65 7.52
CA ALA A 160 1.12 4.86 8.14
C ALA A 160 -0.35 5.10 7.76
N ILE A 161 -0.71 4.85 6.50
CA ILE A 161 -2.09 4.98 6.02
C ILE A 161 -2.98 3.81 6.49
N ASP A 162 -2.46 2.58 6.49
CA ASP A 162 -3.23 1.39 6.89
C ASP A 162 -3.53 1.37 8.39
N SER A 163 -2.55 1.74 9.23
CA SER A 163 -2.71 1.81 10.69
C SER A 163 -3.35 3.12 11.17
N GLY A 164 -3.24 4.20 10.41
CA GLY A 164 -3.58 5.55 10.86
C GLY A 164 -2.65 6.10 11.96
N MET A 165 -1.52 5.44 12.23
CA MET A 165 -0.61 5.76 13.35
C MET A 165 0.84 5.85 12.89
N VAL A 166 1.48 6.99 13.17
CA VAL A 166 2.91 7.19 12.89
C VAL A 166 3.77 6.28 13.78
N ASP A 167 3.39 6.08 15.03
CA ASP A 167 4.17 5.27 15.98
C ASP A 167 4.29 3.82 15.54
N GLU A 168 3.21 3.25 14.98
CA GLU A 168 3.22 1.89 14.43
C GLU A 168 4.17 1.79 13.24
N THR A 169 4.20 2.82 12.40
CA THR A 169 5.13 2.92 11.28
C THR A 169 6.58 2.92 11.74
N ILE A 170 6.89 3.68 12.79
CA ILE A 170 8.23 3.74 13.37
C ILE A 170 8.62 2.42 14.05
N LYS A 171 7.69 1.72 14.73
CA LYS A 171 7.94 0.37 15.26
C LYS A 171 8.30 -0.63 14.16
N VAL A 172 7.53 -0.65 13.07
CA VAL A 172 7.81 -1.51 11.90
C VAL A 172 9.15 -1.14 11.28
N PHE A 173 9.45 0.16 11.15
CA PHE A 173 10.74 0.63 10.66
C PHE A 173 11.89 0.11 11.52
N TRP A 174 11.82 0.23 12.85
CA TRP A 174 12.88 -0.25 13.73
C TRP A 174 13.10 -1.76 13.66
N LYS A 175 12.02 -2.53 13.54
CA LYS A 175 12.10 -3.99 13.35
C LYS A 175 12.88 -4.37 12.09
N VAL A 176 12.74 -3.60 11.02
CA VAL A 176 13.44 -3.82 9.75
C VAL A 176 14.86 -3.23 9.75
N HIS A 177 15.01 -2.02 10.29
CA HIS A 177 16.22 -1.21 10.20
C HIS A 177 17.30 -1.62 11.22
N GLY A 178 16.92 -2.16 12.39
CA GLY A 178 17.92 -2.47 13.39
C GLY A 178 17.50 -3.37 14.54
N ASP A 179 18.24 -4.48 14.66
CA ASP A 179 18.57 -5.14 15.93
C ASP A 179 19.32 -4.20 16.91
N ARG A 180 19.68 -2.98 16.48
CA ARG A 180 20.22 -1.89 17.31
C ARG A 180 19.17 -0.90 17.82
N GLY A 181 18.01 -0.77 17.15
CA GLY A 181 16.92 0.11 17.56
C GLY A 181 16.24 -0.35 18.85
N GLY A 182 16.28 -1.66 19.14
CA GLY A 182 15.79 -2.23 20.39
C GLY A 182 16.51 -1.69 21.64
N ARG A 183 17.77 -1.23 21.52
CA ARG A 183 18.47 -0.51 22.61
C ARG A 183 17.98 0.92 22.77
N LEU A 184 17.69 1.64 21.68
CA LEU A 184 17.21 3.02 21.77
C LEU A 184 15.77 3.08 22.27
N VAL A 185 14.93 2.11 21.92
CA VAL A 185 13.56 1.97 22.46
C VAL A 185 13.54 1.43 23.91
N SER A 186 14.63 0.82 24.40
CA SER A 186 14.78 0.48 25.83
C SER A 186 15.43 1.58 26.67
N VAL A 187 15.94 2.64 26.03
CA VAL A 187 16.66 3.75 26.68
C VAL A 187 15.88 5.07 26.61
N LEU A 188 14.89 5.16 25.70
CA LEU A 188 13.78 6.10 25.76
C LEU A 188 12.64 5.48 26.57
#